data_AF-A0A2U1VM30-F1
#
_entry.id   AF-A0A2U1VM30-F1
#
_cell.length_a   1.000
_cell.length_b   1.000
_cell.length_c   1.000
_cell.angle_alpha   90.00
_cell.angle_beta   90.00
_cell.angle_gamma   90.00
#
_symmetry.space_group_name_H-M   'P 1'
#
loop_
_entity.id
_entity.type
_entity.pdbx_description
1 polymer ?
#
loop_
_entity_poly.entity_id
_entity_poly.type
_entity_poly.pdbx_seq_one_letter_code
_entity_poly.pdbx_strand_id
1 'polypeptide(L)'
;MNLRVCFENSERVNVNDAAMMRHYVESYLADFKPEWAGFIMIPHAETKRGTMEPVWQVLIRDASARTERELLEYLAENPMAAYHVHVYRRDAGNEVKVH
;
A
#
# COMPACT_ATOMS: atom_id res chain seq x y z
N MET A 1 11.58 11.12 -2.68
CA MET A 1 11.56 9.64 -2.85
C MET A 1 10.21 9.22 -3.41
N ASN A 2 10.08 8.00 -3.93
CA ASN A 2 8.77 7.43 -4.25
C ASN A 2 8.39 6.40 -3.18
N LEU A 3 7.15 6.46 -2.70
CA LEU A 3 6.59 5.42 -1.83
C LEU A 3 5.54 4.65 -2.60
N ARG A 4 5.54 3.33 -2.45
CA ARG A 4 4.50 2.44 -2.94
C ARG A 4 3.78 1.87 -1.73
N VAL A 5 2.48 2.06 -1.68
CA VAL A 5 1.63 1.52 -0.62
C VAL A 5 0.78 0.42 -1.21
N CYS A 6 0.89 -0.77 -0.64
CA CYS A 6 0.31 -2.01 -1.12
C CYS A 6 -0.71 -2.51 -0.08
N PHE A 7 -1.90 -2.92 -0.54
CA PHE A 7 -3.00 -3.38 0.28
C PHE A 7 -3.28 -4.86 0.01
N GLU A 8 -2.67 -5.73 0.81
CA GLU A 8 -2.86 -7.18 0.75
C GLU A 8 -4.18 -7.53 1.45
N ASN A 9 -5.05 -8.29 0.79
CA ASN A 9 -6.28 -8.78 1.41
C ASN A 9 -5.95 -9.69 2.60
N SER A 10 -6.64 -9.51 3.73
CA SER A 10 -6.65 -10.53 4.78
C SER A 10 -7.46 -11.75 4.33
N GLU A 11 -7.29 -12.89 5.00
CA GLU A 11 -7.93 -14.18 4.66
C GLU A 11 -9.46 -14.15 4.55
N ARG A 12 -10.11 -13.12 5.11
CA ARG A 12 -11.56 -12.98 5.14
C ARG A 12 -12.12 -12.07 4.05
N VAL A 13 -11.25 -11.42 3.26
CA VAL A 13 -11.66 -10.49 2.21
C VAL A 13 -11.59 -11.16 0.86
N ASN A 14 -12.75 -11.29 0.22
CA ASN A 14 -12.87 -11.69 -1.18
C ASN A 14 -13.44 -10.53 -2.00
N VAL A 15 -12.77 -9.39 -1.92
CA VAL A 15 -13.10 -8.20 -2.69
C VAL A 15 -12.15 -8.13 -3.88
N ASN A 16 -12.71 -8.21 -5.08
CA ASN A 16 -12.00 -8.11 -6.34
C ASN A 16 -12.65 -7.07 -7.25
N ASP A 17 -12.88 -5.87 -6.72
CA ASP A 17 -13.40 -4.73 -7.47
C ASP A 17 -12.41 -3.56 -7.43
N ALA A 18 -11.79 -3.29 -8.58
CA ALA A 18 -10.77 -2.26 -8.72
C ALA A 18 -11.33 -0.84 -8.56
N ALA A 19 -12.58 -0.59 -8.97
CA ALA A 19 -13.19 0.74 -8.85
C ALA A 19 -13.49 1.05 -7.39
N MET A 20 -14.04 0.07 -6.66
CA MET A 20 -14.28 0.19 -5.23
C MET A 20 -12.96 0.38 -4.47
N MET A 21 -11.94 -0.46 -4.75
CA MET A 21 -10.66 -0.35 -4.05
C MET A 21 -9.97 0.98 -4.34
N ARG A 22 -9.99 1.45 -5.58
CA ARG A 22 -9.47 2.77 -5.94
C ARG A 22 -10.08 3.87 -5.07
N HIS A 23 -11.41 3.95 -5.00
CA HIS A 23 -12.07 4.97 -4.20
C HIS A 23 -11.72 4.87 -2.72
N TYR A 24 -11.62 3.64 -2.20
CA TYR A 24 -11.30 3.42 -0.80
C TYR A 24 -9.87 3.87 -0.49
N VAL A 25 -8.87 3.46 -1.27
CA VAL A 25 -7.47 3.79 -1.00
C VAL A 25 -7.15 5.26 -1.29
N GLU A 26 -7.78 5.87 -2.30
CA GLU A 26 -7.65 7.30 -2.59
C GLU A 26 -8.23 8.15 -1.45
N SER A 27 -9.33 7.71 -0.83
CA SER A 27 -9.94 8.38 0.31
C SER A 27 -9.14 8.16 1.60
N TYR A 28 -8.73 6.92 1.86
CA TYR A 28 -7.98 6.53 3.05
C TYR A 28 -6.61 7.21 3.13
N LEU A 29 -5.97 7.46 1.99
CA LEU A 29 -4.67 8.14 1.93
C LEU A 29 -4.76 9.58 1.39
N ALA A 30 -5.94 10.22 1.40
CA ALA A 30 -6.18 11.50 0.70
C ALA A 30 -5.14 12.60 1.01
N ASP A 31 -4.69 12.69 2.27
CA ASP A 31 -3.70 13.69 2.71
C ASP A 31 -2.31 13.50 2.08
N PHE A 32 -2.03 12.31 1.55
CA PHE A 32 -0.75 11.93 0.95
C PHE A 32 -0.74 12.02 -0.58
N LYS A 33 -1.82 12.50 -1.21
CA LYS A 33 -1.97 12.61 -2.68
C LYS A 33 -1.64 11.29 -3.41
N PRO A 34 -2.36 10.20 -3.10
CA PRO A 34 -2.09 8.89 -3.67
C PRO A 34 -2.42 8.86 -5.18
N GLU A 35 -1.56 8.24 -5.96
CA GLU A 35 -1.76 7.94 -7.38
C GLU A 35 -2.14 6.46 -7.51
N TRP A 36 -3.34 6.16 -8.00
CA TRP A 36 -3.76 4.78 -8.25
C TRP A 36 -2.83 4.08 -9.26
N ALA A 37 -2.32 2.91 -8.88
CA ALA A 37 -1.37 2.14 -9.69
C ALA A 37 -1.82 0.70 -9.99
N GLY A 38 -3.11 0.40 -9.80
CA GLY A 38 -3.68 -0.91 -10.10
C GLY A 38 -3.32 -1.97 -9.07
N PHE A 39 -3.03 -3.18 -9.53
CA PHE A 39 -2.60 -4.28 -8.67
C PHE A 39 -1.28 -4.87 -9.16
N ILE A 40 -0.56 -5.51 -8.23
CA ILE A 40 0.65 -6.29 -8.50
C ILE A 40 0.53 -7.65 -7.85
N MET A 41 1.36 -8.59 -8.31
CA MET A 41 1.60 -9.83 -7.60
C MET A 41 2.83 -9.63 -6.71
N ILE A 42 2.68 -9.83 -5.41
CA ILE A 42 3.79 -9.79 -4.46
C ILE A 42 4.21 -11.25 -4.18
N PRO A 43 5.54 -11.57 -4.13
CA PRO A 43 6.00 -12.90 -3.79
C PRO A 43 5.50 -13.33 -2.41
N HIS A 44 5.23 -14.63 -2.25
CA HIS A 44 4.77 -15.20 -0.98
C HIS A 44 5.68 -14.87 0.21
N ALA A 45 6.99 -14.76 0.00
CA ALA A 45 7.95 -14.43 1.05
C ALA A 45 7.75 -13.03 1.65
N GLU A 46 7.00 -12.17 0.96
CA GLU A 46 6.76 -10.77 1.35
C GLU A 46 5.30 -10.51 1.77
N THR A 47 4.40 -11.47 1.54
CA THR A 47 2.98 -11.45 1.92
C THR A 47 2.77 -12.18 3.24
N LYS A 48 1.69 -11.85 3.98
CA LYS A 48 1.30 -12.64 5.16
C LYS A 48 0.50 -13.89 4.79
N ARG A 49 -0.02 -13.95 3.56
CA ARG A 49 -0.80 -15.11 3.08
C ARG A 49 0.04 -16.18 2.40
N GLY A 50 -0.47 -17.41 2.56
CA GLY A 50 -0.05 -18.68 1.95
C GLY A 50 -0.07 -18.74 0.42
N THR A 51 -0.72 -17.78 -0.23
CA THR A 51 -1.10 -17.82 -1.65
C THR A 51 -0.75 -16.51 -2.34
N MET A 52 -0.23 -16.61 -3.58
CA MET A 52 -0.05 -15.44 -4.45
C MET A 52 -1.41 -14.81 -4.74
N GLU A 53 -1.68 -13.65 -4.16
CA GLU A 53 -2.88 -12.87 -4.41
C GLU A 53 -2.55 -11.49 -4.98
N PRO A 54 -3.46 -10.92 -5.80
CA PRO A 54 -3.30 -9.56 -6.28
C PRO A 54 -3.35 -8.60 -5.09
N VAL A 55 -2.36 -7.71 -5.02
CA VAL A 55 -2.24 -6.67 -4.02
C VAL A 55 -2.49 -5.33 -4.70
N TRP A 56 -3.47 -4.58 -4.22
CA TRP A 56 -3.78 -3.25 -4.75
C TRP A 56 -2.69 -2.28 -4.36
N GLN A 57 -2.36 -1.33 -5.22
CA GLN A 57 -1.28 -0.39 -4.95
C GLN A 57 -1.62 1.06 -5.34
N VAL A 58 -1.07 1.97 -4.55
CA VAL A 58 -0.96 3.38 -4.90
C VAL A 58 0.50 3.83 -4.80
N LEU A 59 0.80 4.93 -5.48
CA LEU A 59 2.11 5.58 -5.46
C LEU A 59 1.97 6.96 -4.83
N ILE A 60 2.90 7.29 -3.93
CA ILE A 60 3.08 8.65 -3.43
C ILE A 60 4.39 9.15 -4.02
N ARG A 61 4.26 10.06 -4.99
CA ARG A 61 5.40 10.63 -5.73
C ARG A 61 6.04 11.77 -4.96
N ASP A 62 7.34 11.94 -5.18
CA ASP A 62 8.11 13.07 -4.66
C ASP A 62 7.94 13.29 -3.14
N ALA A 63 7.75 12.20 -2.39
CA ALA A 63 7.59 12.24 -0.95
C ALA A 63 8.86 12.79 -0.29
N SER A 64 8.65 13.66 0.70
CA SER A 64 9.70 14.10 1.61
C SER A 64 9.89 13.05 2.72
N ALA A 65 11.04 13.09 3.41
CA ALA A 65 11.25 12.24 4.60
C ALA A 65 10.21 12.50 5.70
N ARG A 66 9.68 13.73 5.78
CA ARG A 66 8.58 14.07 6.68
C ARG A 66 7.30 13.35 6.28
N THR A 67 6.97 13.34 4.99
CA THR A 67 5.80 12.65 4.43
C THR A 67 5.86 11.15 4.66
N GLU A 68 7.03 10.53 4.48
CA GLU A 68 7.24 9.10 4.80
C GLU A 68 6.92 8.83 6.27
N ARG A 69 7.48 9.60 7.19
CA ARG A 69 7.23 9.42 8.63
C ARG A 69 5.75 9.60 8.99
N GLU A 70 5.12 10.67 8.51
CA GLU A 70 3.70 10.95 8.75
C GLU A 70 2.81 9.83 8.20
N LEU A 71 3.14 9.26 7.04
CA LEU A 71 2.43 8.11 6.48
C LEU A 71 2.56 6.88 7.39
N LEU A 72 3.78 6.55 7.84
CA LEU A 72 4.01 5.38 8.68
C LEU A 72 3.32 5.50 10.04
N GLU A 73 3.32 6.69 10.64
CA GLU A 73 2.57 6.99 11.87
C GLU A 73 1.07 6.86 11.64
N TYR A 74 0.53 7.45 10.56
CA TYR A 74 -0.89 7.34 10.20
C TYR A 74 -1.34 5.88 10.05
N LEU A 75 -0.58 5.06 9.32
CA LEU A 75 -0.89 3.66 9.08
C LEU A 75 -0.85 2.82 10.37
N ALA A 76 0.04 3.15 11.30
CA ALA A 76 0.11 2.48 12.60
C ALA A 76 -1.10 2.81 13.49
N GLU A 77 -1.58 4.04 13.45
CA GLU A 77 -2.73 4.50 14.25
C GLU A 77 -4.08 4.14 13.63
N ASN A 78 -4.15 4.02 12.30
CA ASN A 78 -5.40 3.86 11.56
C ASN A 78 -5.39 2.58 10.71
N PRO A 79 -5.24 1.37 11.28
CA PRO A 79 -5.13 0.16 10.49
C PRO A 79 -6.36 -0.05 9.60
N MET A 80 -6.12 -0.27 8.30
CA MET A 80 -7.19 -0.57 7.36
C MET A 80 -7.76 -1.96 7.64
N ALA A 81 -9.00 -2.00 8.14
CA ALA A 81 -9.65 -3.23 8.52
C ALA A 81 -9.66 -4.24 7.36
N ALA A 82 -9.24 -5.47 7.66
CA ALA A 82 -9.21 -6.58 6.74
C ALA A 82 -8.16 -6.50 5.60
N TYR A 83 -7.19 -5.58 5.70
CA TYR A 83 -6.03 -5.52 4.82
C TYR A 83 -4.72 -5.51 5.63
N HIS A 84 -3.67 -6.07 5.06
CA HIS A 84 -2.29 -5.85 5.50
C HIS A 84 -1.68 -4.80 4.58
N VAL A 85 -1.22 -3.71 5.17
CA VAL A 85 -0.57 -2.62 4.42
C VAL A 85 0.93 -2.90 4.37
N HIS A 86 1.51 -2.75 3.19
CA HIS A 86 2.96 -2.77 3.01
C HIS A 86 3.41 -1.45 2.38
N VAL A 87 4.54 -0.92 2.84
CA VAL A 87 5.12 0.28 2.27
C VAL A 87 6.52 -0.03 1.77
N TYR A 88 6.76 0.34 0.52
CA TYR A 88 8.06 0.22 -0.12
C TYR A 88 8.59 1.61 -0.47
N ARG A 89 9.83 1.90 -0.09
CA ARG A 89 10.52 3.14 -0.42
C ARG A 89 11.45 2.93 -1.61
N ARG A 90 11.50 3.92 -2.50
CA ARG A 90 12.48 4.04 -3.58
C ARG A 90 13.12 5.43 -3.58
N ASP A 91 14.40 5.50 -3.21
CA ASP A 91 15.18 6.74 -3.25
C ASP A 91 15.88 6.90 -4.61
N ALA A 92 16.82 6.00 -4.90
CA ALA A 92 17.45 5.79 -6.20
C ALA A 92 17.81 4.31 -6.32
N GLY A 93 17.38 3.63 -7.38
CA GLY A 93 17.61 2.18 -7.54
C GLY A 93 16.41 1.32 -7.15
N ASN A 94 16.66 0.21 -6.43
CA ASN A 94 15.64 -0.79 -6.09
C ASN A 94 14.74 -0.33 -4.94
N GLU A 95 13.55 -0.93 -4.85
CA GLU A 95 12.61 -0.70 -3.74
C GLU A 95 13.04 -1.47 -2.48
N VAL A 96 12.78 -0.87 -1.31
CA VAL A 96 13.05 -1.46 0.00
C VAL A 96 11.78 -1.39 0.85
N LYS A 97 11.39 -2.50 1.49
CA LYS A 97 10.23 -2.53 2.39
C LYS A 97 10.54 -1.77 3.69
N VAL A 98 9.64 -0.87 4.08
CA VAL A 98 9.74 -0.03 5.29
C VAL A 98 8.54 -0.20 6.24
N HIS A 99 7.49 -0.92 5.80
CA HIS A 99 6.33 -1.32 6.61
C HIS A 99 5.74 -2.62 6.04
#